data_AF-A0A7W2U2G8-F1
#
_entry.id   AF-A0A7W2U2G8-F1
#
_cell.length_a   1.000
_cell.length_b   1.000
_cell.length_c   1.000
_cell.angle_alpha   90.00
_cell.angle_beta   90.00
_cell.angle_gamma   90.00
#
_symmetry.space_group_name_H-M   'P 1'
#
loop_
_entity.id
_entity.type
_entity.pdbx_description
1 polymer ?
#
loop_
_entity_poly.entity_id
_entity_poly.type
_entity_poly.pdbx_seq_one_letter_code
_entity_poly.pdbx_strand_id
1 'polypeptide(L)'
;VDEITHFFSLNKVKYLPTIKNTESSGGHKINFYIGLKAISEVITHEVELKNDSANTSQINIEYTVPQLPKAPTWAKFLLNFKISGWKFYTYISLPLLALAVGYSLLLWNYYSLSYFSLIYLISFLMIAVSFYFWLKPFYEAIDKRIGIAPYWLVRLSVISAQLRYVRTATKRDNGQYIRALQLVVYQAECPICSNRVLIEKGSNAQRGRLVGVCDESPREHVFSFDHVTKKGMLLR
;
A
#
# COMPACT_ATOMS: atom_id res chain seq x y z
N VAL A 1 -17.04 -33.82 4.28
CA VAL A 1 -15.96 -34.25 5.20
C VAL A 1 -16.45 -33.90 6.57
N ASP A 2 -16.98 -34.90 7.26
CA ASP A 2 -17.65 -34.77 8.55
C ASP A 2 -16.65 -34.37 9.63
N GLU A 3 -16.82 -33.17 10.18
CA GLU A 3 -16.02 -32.73 11.32
C GLU A 3 -16.66 -33.26 12.60
N ILE A 4 -16.12 -34.39 13.04
CA ILE A 4 -16.50 -35.14 14.23
C ILE A 4 -16.29 -34.25 15.47
N THR A 5 -17.34 -33.62 15.96
CA THR A 5 -17.38 -33.04 17.31
C THR A 5 -18.09 -33.98 18.26
N HIS A 6 -17.38 -35.02 18.72
CA HIS A 6 -17.86 -35.88 19.80
C HIS A 6 -17.85 -35.10 21.14
N PHE A 7 -18.95 -34.43 21.45
CA PHE A 7 -19.19 -33.91 22.79
C PHE A 7 -19.66 -35.06 23.70
N PHE A 8 -18.82 -35.45 24.66
CA PHE A 8 -19.21 -36.42 25.69
C PHE A 8 -20.21 -35.77 26.66
N SER A 9 -21.44 -36.29 26.68
CA SER A 9 -22.47 -35.91 27.65
C SER A 9 -22.55 -36.97 28.75
N LEU A 10 -22.16 -36.59 29.97
CA LEU A 10 -22.46 -37.33 31.19
C LEU A 10 -23.42 -36.43 32.00
N ASN A 11 -24.56 -36.97 32.42
CA ASN A 11 -25.55 -36.27 33.26
C ASN A 11 -26.07 -34.92 32.72
N LYS A 12 -26.31 -34.78 31.41
CA LYS A 12 -26.89 -33.56 30.76
C LYS A 12 -26.06 -32.27 30.90
N VAL A 13 -24.84 -32.35 31.41
CA VAL A 13 -23.91 -31.21 31.47
C VAL A 13 -22.90 -31.34 30.32
N LYS A 14 -22.68 -30.26 29.57
CA LYS A 14 -21.65 -30.21 28.52
C LYS A 14 -20.29 -29.92 29.16
N TYR A 15 -19.30 -30.72 28.82
CA TYR A 15 -17.93 -30.57 29.31
C TYR A 15 -16.99 -30.21 28.16
N LEU A 16 -16.06 -29.28 28.41
CA LEU A 16 -14.96 -28.98 27.49
C LEU A 16 -13.69 -29.70 27.98
N PRO A 17 -13.00 -30.49 27.12
CA PRO A 17 -11.70 -31.05 27.48
C PRO A 17 -10.68 -29.92 27.58
N THR A 18 -9.98 -29.84 28.72
CA THR A 18 -8.95 -28.85 29.00
C THR A 18 -7.69 -29.54 29.51
N ILE A 19 -6.53 -29.19 28.96
CA ILE A 19 -5.25 -29.76 29.40
C ILE A 19 -4.86 -29.07 30.70
N LYS A 20 -4.62 -29.85 31.75
CA LYS A 20 -4.12 -29.38 33.04
C LYS A 20 -2.74 -29.94 33.29
N ASN A 21 -1.90 -29.16 33.95
CA ASN A 21 -0.57 -29.55 34.41
C ASN A 21 -0.52 -29.55 35.94
N THR A 22 0.42 -30.29 36.51
CA THR A 22 0.76 -30.18 37.93
C THR A 22 1.70 -28.99 38.14
N GLU A 23 1.35 -28.06 39.03
CA GLU A 23 2.25 -26.98 39.43
C GLU A 23 3.45 -27.58 40.18
N SER A 24 4.67 -27.25 39.72
CA SER A 24 5.92 -27.69 40.33
C SER A 24 6.75 -26.47 40.69
N SER A 25 7.04 -26.28 41.97
CA SER A 25 8.02 -25.31 42.45
C SER A 25 9.42 -25.95 42.42
N GLY A 26 10.17 -25.68 41.35
CA GLY A 26 11.60 -25.99 41.26
C GLY A 26 11.91 -27.41 40.78
N GLY A 27 12.37 -27.51 39.53
CA GLY A 27 13.22 -28.60 39.01
C GLY A 27 12.61 -30.00 38.83
N HIS A 28 11.37 -30.27 39.24
CA HIS A 28 10.76 -31.59 39.12
C HIS A 28 9.90 -31.76 37.85
N LYS A 29 9.75 -33.01 37.40
CA LYS A 29 9.01 -33.40 36.18
C LYS A 29 7.54 -32.97 36.25
N ILE A 30 7.06 -32.33 35.20
CA ILE A 30 5.68 -31.85 35.05
C ILE A 30 4.88 -32.93 34.30
N ASN A 31 3.74 -33.35 34.87
CA ASN A 31 2.84 -34.30 34.22
C ASN A 31 1.59 -33.57 33.69
N PHE A 32 1.14 -33.96 32.49
CA PHE A 32 -0.07 -33.42 31.85
C PHE A 32 -1.21 -34.43 31.94
N TYR A 33 -2.41 -33.95 32.23
CA TYR A 33 -3.63 -34.75 32.25
C TYR A 33 -4.79 -33.99 31.58
N ILE A 34 -5.72 -34.75 31.00
CA ILE A 34 -6.94 -34.20 30.40
C ILE A 34 -7.96 -34.02 31.51
N GLY A 35 -8.28 -32.76 31.84
CA GLY A 35 -9.34 -32.40 32.76
C GLY A 35 -10.62 -32.02 32.02
N LEU A 36 -11.77 -32.24 32.64
CA LEU A 36 -13.06 -31.78 32.13
C LEU A 36 -13.48 -30.52 32.89
N LYS A 37 -13.78 -29.44 32.16
CA LYS A 37 -14.35 -28.22 32.74
C LYS A 37 -15.84 -28.16 32.40
N ALA A 38 -16.69 -28.11 33.44
CA ALA A 38 -18.13 -27.99 33.27
C ALA A 38 -18.47 -26.60 32.73
N ILE A 39 -19.30 -26.55 31.68
CA ILE A 39 -19.83 -25.29 31.13
C ILE A 39 -21.05 -24.91 31.99
N SER A 40 -20.89 -23.91 32.86
CA SER A 40 -21.88 -23.51 33.86
C SER A 40 -22.84 -22.41 33.41
N GLU A 41 -22.82 -22.02 32.13
CA GLU A 41 -23.75 -21.03 31.58
C GLU A 41 -24.50 -21.63 30.40
N VAL A 42 -25.82 -21.48 30.45
CA VAL A 42 -26.70 -21.71 29.31
C VAL A 42 -26.22 -20.75 28.22
N ILE A 43 -25.51 -21.27 27.22
CA ILE A 43 -25.20 -20.51 26.01
C ILE A 43 -26.53 -20.37 25.27
N THR A 44 -27.28 -19.32 25.59
CA THR A 44 -28.33 -18.82 24.71
C THR A 44 -27.62 -18.32 23.46
N HIS A 45 -27.64 -19.13 22.41
CA HIS A 45 -27.39 -18.61 21.08
C HIS A 45 -28.56 -17.69 20.74
N GLU A 46 -28.48 -16.42 21.13
CA GLU A 46 -29.21 -15.38 20.43
C GLU A 46 -28.59 -15.31 19.03
N VAL A 47 -29.20 -16.07 18.12
CA VAL A 47 -29.05 -15.84 16.70
C VAL A 47 -29.68 -14.48 16.44
N GLU A 48 -28.87 -13.43 16.53
CA GLU A 48 -29.20 -12.16 15.89
C GLU A 48 -29.38 -12.46 14.40
N LEU A 49 -30.64 -12.68 14.01
CA LEU A 49 -31.07 -12.61 12.62
C LEU A 49 -30.76 -11.18 12.17
N LYS A 50 -29.56 -10.99 11.60
CA LYS A 50 -29.26 -9.85 10.76
C LYS A 50 -30.36 -9.81 9.71
N ASN A 51 -31.22 -8.79 9.79
CA ASN A 51 -32.16 -8.48 8.74
C ASN A 51 -31.39 -8.38 7.42
N ASP A 52 -31.62 -9.37 6.55
CA ASP A 52 -31.17 -9.39 5.16
C ASP A 52 -31.97 -8.35 4.36
N SER A 53 -31.67 -7.08 4.61
CA SER A 53 -31.92 -6.02 3.64
C SER A 53 -30.78 -6.04 2.63
N ALA A 54 -30.96 -6.82 1.56
CA ALA A 54 -30.31 -6.67 0.25
C ALA A 54 -28.79 -6.41 0.27
N ASN A 55 -27.99 -7.30 0.84
CA ASN A 55 -26.54 -7.28 0.65
C ASN A 55 -26.13 -8.29 -0.42
N THR A 56 -25.90 -7.81 -1.64
CA THR A 56 -24.94 -8.44 -2.54
C THR A 56 -23.69 -8.74 -1.71
N SER A 57 -23.31 -10.01 -1.57
CA SER A 57 -22.13 -10.46 -0.84
C SER A 57 -20.88 -9.89 -1.52
N GLN A 58 -20.59 -8.62 -1.24
CA GLN A 58 -19.41 -7.94 -1.74
C GLN A 58 -18.20 -8.61 -1.11
N ILE A 59 -17.43 -9.29 -1.95
CA ILE A 59 -16.19 -9.93 -1.58
C ILE A 59 -15.23 -8.83 -1.12
N ASN A 60 -14.97 -8.79 0.19
CA ASN A 60 -14.09 -7.84 0.83
C ASN A 60 -12.66 -8.38 0.87
N ILE A 61 -11.69 -7.48 0.72
CA ILE A 61 -10.26 -7.79 0.83
C ILE A 61 -9.60 -6.84 1.83
N GLU A 62 -8.68 -7.38 2.64
CA GLU A 62 -7.88 -6.61 3.58
C GLU A 62 -6.41 -6.60 3.14
N TYR A 63 -5.85 -5.39 3.06
CA TYR A 63 -4.48 -5.16 2.64
C TYR A 63 -3.57 -5.03 3.85
N THR A 64 -2.46 -5.74 3.80
CA THR A 64 -1.39 -5.62 4.78
C THR A 64 -0.22 -4.81 4.19
N VAL A 65 0.61 -4.27 5.08
CA VAL A 65 1.85 -3.60 4.70
C VAL A 65 2.98 -4.47 5.22
N PRO A 66 3.37 -5.53 4.49
CA PRO A 66 4.28 -6.54 5.01
C PRO A 66 5.65 -5.95 5.35
N GLN A 67 6.18 -5.03 4.52
CA GLN A 67 7.51 -4.44 4.73
C GLN A 67 7.64 -3.04 4.11
N LEU A 68 8.44 -2.16 4.73
CA LEU A 68 9.01 -1.02 4.03
C LEU A 68 10.20 -1.53 3.20
N PRO A 69 10.16 -1.47 1.86
CA PRO A 69 11.28 -1.91 1.05
C PRO A 69 12.52 -1.06 1.38
N LYS A 70 13.68 -1.71 1.50
CA LYS A 70 14.95 -1.02 1.70
C LYS A 70 15.26 -0.19 0.44
N ALA A 71 14.92 1.10 0.49
CA ALA A 71 15.26 2.05 -0.54
C ALA A 71 16.79 2.15 -0.69
N PRO A 72 17.32 2.36 -1.92
CA PRO A 72 18.73 2.62 -2.11
C PRO A 72 19.16 3.86 -1.31
N THR A 73 20.43 3.92 -0.89
CA THR A 73 20.94 4.96 0.01
C THR A 73 20.74 6.37 -0.54
N TRP A 74 20.90 6.57 -1.85
CA TRP A 74 20.63 7.86 -2.50
C TRP A 74 19.14 8.24 -2.46
N ALA A 75 18.23 7.26 -2.52
CA ALA A 75 16.79 7.48 -2.46
C ALA A 75 16.30 7.83 -1.04
N LYS A 76 17.04 7.45 0.01
CA LYS A 76 16.71 7.83 1.38
C LYS A 76 16.68 9.35 1.56
N PHE A 77 17.55 10.08 0.85
CA PHE A 77 17.54 11.55 0.88
C PHE A 77 16.22 12.12 0.35
N LEU A 78 15.71 11.58 -0.77
CA LEU A 78 14.44 11.98 -1.37
C LEU A 78 13.22 11.60 -0.50
N LEU A 79 13.22 10.40 0.09
CA LEU A 79 12.10 9.91 0.93
C LEU A 79 12.04 10.62 2.29
N ASN A 80 13.18 10.87 2.93
CA ASN A 80 13.23 11.60 4.21
C ASN A 80 13.07 13.12 4.04
N PHE A 81 12.91 13.59 2.80
CA PHE A 81 12.78 15.01 2.53
C PHE A 81 11.42 15.51 3.02
N LYS A 82 11.44 16.23 4.13
CA LYS A 82 10.28 16.93 4.67
C LYS A 82 9.88 18.02 3.67
N ILE A 83 8.75 17.84 3.01
CA ILE A 83 8.22 18.82 2.05
C ILE A 83 7.69 20.01 2.87
N SER A 84 8.60 20.96 3.10
CA SER A 84 8.34 22.23 3.78
C SER A 84 8.34 23.34 2.73
N GLY A 85 7.31 24.18 2.77
CA GLY A 85 6.89 25.09 1.68
C GLY A 85 7.99 25.69 0.81
N TRP A 86 9.02 26.32 1.39
CA TRP A 86 10.07 26.96 0.58
C TRP A 86 10.96 25.96 -0.19
N LYS A 87 11.23 24.79 0.40
CA LYS A 87 12.01 23.72 -0.25
C LYS A 87 11.25 23.05 -1.40
N PHE A 88 9.93 23.11 -1.38
CA PHE A 88 9.09 22.65 -2.49
C PHE A 88 9.20 23.60 -3.68
N TYR A 89 9.14 24.92 -3.43
CA TYR A 89 9.35 25.91 -4.49
C TYR A 89 10.73 25.79 -5.12
N THR A 90 11.79 25.55 -4.36
CA THR A 90 13.14 25.34 -4.94
C THR A 90 13.22 24.09 -5.81
N TYR A 91 12.48 23.03 -5.47
CA TYR A 91 12.46 21.79 -6.25
C TYR A 91 11.73 21.95 -7.59
N ILE A 92 10.70 22.80 -7.64
CA ILE A 92 9.96 23.11 -8.88
C ILE A 92 10.68 24.18 -9.68
N SER A 93 11.23 25.20 -9.03
CA SER A 93 11.87 26.32 -9.71
C SER A 93 13.19 25.94 -10.35
N LEU A 94 13.98 25.05 -9.76
CA LEU A 94 15.25 24.60 -10.32
C LEU A 94 15.12 23.95 -11.71
N PRO A 95 14.24 22.95 -11.94
CA PRO A 95 14.07 22.38 -13.27
C PRO A 95 13.38 23.34 -14.23
N LEU A 96 12.47 24.19 -13.75
CA LEU A 96 11.85 25.23 -14.56
C LEU A 96 12.89 26.24 -15.07
N LEU A 97 13.82 26.64 -14.19
CA LEU A 97 14.95 27.51 -14.53
C LEU A 97 15.88 26.83 -15.54
N ALA A 98 16.21 25.55 -15.34
CA ALA A 98 17.03 24.79 -16.29
C ALA A 98 16.38 24.72 -17.69
N LEU A 99 15.06 24.50 -17.75
CA LEU A 99 14.31 24.55 -19.00
C LEU A 99 14.29 25.94 -19.63
N ALA A 100 14.11 27.00 -18.83
CA ALA A 100 14.14 28.38 -19.32
C ALA A 100 15.51 28.77 -19.89
N VAL A 101 16.60 28.38 -19.20
CA VAL A 101 17.98 28.60 -19.68
C VAL A 101 18.23 27.79 -20.96
N GLY A 102 17.83 26.51 -21.00
CA GLY A 102 17.96 25.67 -22.19
C GLY A 102 17.19 26.23 -23.39
N TYR A 103 15.98 26.73 -23.15
CA TYR A 103 15.17 27.40 -24.17
C TYR A 103 15.81 28.70 -24.68
N SER A 104 16.38 29.50 -23.78
CA SER A 104 17.09 30.74 -24.16
C SER A 104 18.33 30.45 -25.02
N LEU A 105 19.10 29.41 -24.68
CA LEU A 105 20.24 28.94 -25.50
C LEU A 105 19.80 28.42 -26.87
N LEU A 106 18.65 27.74 -26.94
CA LEU A 106 18.06 27.27 -28.20
C LEU A 106 17.63 28.45 -29.08
N LEU A 107 16.98 29.47 -28.50
CA LEU A 107 16.63 30.70 -29.21
C LEU A 107 17.88 31.41 -29.75
N TRP A 108 18.93 31.54 -28.92
CA TRP A 108 20.20 32.11 -29.36
C TRP A 108 20.80 31.36 -30.55
N ASN A 109 20.80 30.02 -30.50
CA ASN A 109 21.30 29.19 -31.60
C ASN A 109 20.47 29.34 -32.88
N TYR A 110 19.15 29.48 -32.75
CA TYR A 110 18.25 29.72 -33.87
C TYR A 110 18.53 31.07 -34.56
N TYR A 111 18.70 32.15 -33.79
CA TYR A 111 19.06 33.47 -34.33
C TYR A 111 20.48 33.51 -34.92
N SER A 112 21.37 32.65 -34.45
CA SER A 112 22.73 32.51 -35.00
C SER A 112 22.78 31.75 -36.34
N LEU A 113 21.64 31.35 -36.92
CA LEU A 113 21.51 30.63 -38.21
C LEU A 113 22.48 29.45 -38.36
N SER A 114 22.67 28.67 -37.29
CA SER A 114 23.55 27.50 -37.32
C SER A 114 22.85 26.27 -37.92
N TYR A 115 23.57 25.51 -38.75
CA TYR A 115 23.11 24.22 -39.31
C TYR A 115 22.77 23.18 -38.22
N PHE A 116 23.30 23.33 -37.00
CA PHE A 116 23.07 22.41 -35.88
C PHE A 116 21.78 22.68 -35.09
N SER A 117 21.01 23.72 -35.44
CA SER A 117 19.80 24.14 -34.72
C SER A 117 18.75 23.03 -34.54
N LEU A 118 18.55 22.19 -35.57
CA LEU A 118 17.63 21.04 -35.49
C LEU A 118 18.06 19.99 -34.47
N ILE A 119 19.36 19.71 -34.35
CA ILE A 119 19.91 18.74 -33.38
C ILE A 119 19.73 19.25 -31.96
N TYR A 120 19.98 20.54 -31.72
CA TYR A 120 19.74 21.17 -30.42
C TYR A 120 18.26 21.19 -30.04
N LEU A 121 17.35 21.38 -31.01
CA LEU A 121 15.92 21.32 -30.76
C LEU A 121 15.45 19.91 -30.39
N ILE A 122 15.87 18.89 -31.12
CA ILE A 122 15.49 17.49 -30.84
C ILE A 122 16.04 17.06 -29.47
N SER A 123 17.31 17.38 -29.18
CA SER A 123 17.91 17.06 -27.88
C SER A 123 17.22 17.78 -26.71
N PHE A 124 16.87 19.07 -26.87
CA PHE A 124 16.09 19.81 -25.87
C PHE A 124 14.73 19.17 -25.61
N LEU A 125 13.99 18.80 -26.67
CA LEU A 125 12.70 18.13 -26.54
C LEU A 125 12.84 16.77 -25.83
N MET A 126 13.86 15.98 -26.18
CA MET A 126 14.14 14.70 -25.51
C MET A 126 14.42 14.90 -24.02
N ILE A 127 15.22 15.90 -23.65
CA ILE A 127 15.52 16.23 -22.25
C ILE A 127 14.25 16.67 -21.52
N ALA A 128 13.45 17.57 -22.13
CA ALA A 128 12.22 18.08 -21.54
C ALA A 128 11.19 16.95 -21.29
N VAL A 129 11.00 16.06 -22.27
CA VAL A 129 10.13 14.89 -22.15
C VAL A 129 10.63 13.95 -21.05
N SER A 130 11.94 13.66 -21.02
CA SER A 130 12.54 12.82 -19.98
C SER A 130 12.33 13.40 -18.59
N PHE A 131 12.51 14.72 -18.44
CA PHE A 131 12.30 15.43 -17.18
C PHE A 131 10.84 15.36 -16.71
N TYR A 132 9.89 15.49 -17.63
CA TYR A 132 8.47 15.32 -17.35
C TYR A 132 8.15 13.92 -16.81
N PHE A 133 8.65 12.86 -17.46
CA PHE A 133 8.45 11.48 -16.99
C PHE A 133 9.07 11.23 -15.62
N TRP A 134 10.20 11.85 -15.33
CA TRP A 134 10.90 11.71 -14.06
C TRP A 134 10.16 12.38 -12.89
N LEU A 135 9.58 13.55 -13.13
CA LEU A 135 8.83 14.33 -12.13
C LEU A 135 7.39 13.83 -11.92
N LYS A 136 6.75 13.31 -12.97
CA LYS A 136 5.35 12.85 -12.94
C LYS A 136 4.96 12.01 -11.72
N PRO A 137 5.70 10.95 -11.33
CA PRO A 137 5.33 10.11 -10.18
C PRO A 137 5.31 10.86 -8.85
N PHE A 138 6.16 11.88 -8.68
CA PHE A 138 6.20 12.70 -7.46
C PHE A 138 5.01 13.66 -7.39
N TYR A 139 4.69 14.34 -8.50
CA TYR A 139 3.51 15.20 -8.55
C TYR A 139 2.22 14.40 -8.29
N GLU A 140 2.09 13.23 -8.92
CA GLU A 140 0.94 12.35 -8.73
C GLU A 140 0.79 11.90 -7.26
N ALA A 141 1.90 11.56 -6.59
CA ALA A 141 1.87 11.15 -5.20
C ALA A 141 1.63 12.31 -4.21
N ILE A 142 2.03 13.54 -4.53
CA ILE A 142 1.75 14.73 -3.70
C ILE A 142 0.28 15.11 -3.80
N ASP A 143 -0.27 15.15 -5.02
CA ASP A 143 -1.65 15.54 -5.29
C ASP A 143 -2.65 14.48 -4.77
N LYS A 144 -2.49 13.23 -5.22
CA LYS A 144 -3.39 12.12 -4.87
C LYS A 144 -3.07 11.49 -3.51
N ARG A 145 -2.02 11.94 -2.83
CA ARG A 145 -1.47 11.41 -1.55
C ARG A 145 -0.92 9.99 -1.62
N ILE A 146 -1.17 9.27 -2.70
CA ILE A 146 -0.60 7.97 -3.00
C ILE A 146 -0.40 7.83 -4.51
N GLY A 147 0.74 7.26 -4.90
CA GLY A 147 1.08 6.99 -6.29
C GLY A 147 1.96 5.75 -6.43
N ILE A 148 2.15 5.29 -7.66
CA ILE A 148 3.11 4.22 -7.94
C ILE A 148 4.52 4.80 -7.88
N ALA A 149 5.42 4.16 -7.13
CA ALA A 149 6.81 4.55 -7.08
C ALA A 149 7.50 4.21 -8.41
N PRO A 150 8.35 5.09 -8.95
CA PRO A 150 9.03 4.81 -10.20
C PRO A 150 10.10 3.73 -9.99
N TYR A 151 10.37 2.94 -11.03
CA TYR A 151 11.24 1.76 -10.95
C TYR A 151 12.63 2.06 -10.35
N TRP A 152 13.24 3.19 -10.71
CA TRP A 152 14.55 3.59 -10.19
C TRP A 152 14.56 3.87 -8.67
N LEU A 153 13.42 4.23 -8.07
CA LEU A 153 13.29 4.48 -6.63
C LEU A 153 13.13 3.19 -5.82
N VAL A 154 12.78 2.09 -6.50
CA VAL A 154 12.50 0.79 -5.90
C VAL A 154 13.68 -0.13 -6.16
N ARG A 155 14.02 -0.98 -5.18
CA ARG A 155 15.00 -2.05 -5.44
C ARG A 155 14.38 -3.03 -6.44
N LEU A 156 15.14 -3.46 -7.45
CA LEU A 156 14.69 -4.34 -8.54
C LEU A 156 13.92 -5.61 -8.10
N SER A 157 14.07 -6.04 -6.84
CA SER A 157 13.42 -7.23 -6.27
C SER A 157 11.96 -7.04 -5.84
N VAL A 158 11.38 -5.85 -5.94
CA VAL A 158 10.00 -5.57 -5.49
C VAL A 158 9.14 -5.12 -6.67
N ILE A 159 8.10 -5.91 -6.97
CA ILE A 159 7.30 -5.80 -8.19
C ILE A 159 6.39 -4.54 -8.20
N SER A 160 5.86 -4.12 -7.05
CA SER A 160 5.01 -2.93 -6.97
C SER A 160 5.16 -2.21 -5.63
N ALA A 161 5.94 -1.14 -5.58
CA ALA A 161 5.98 -0.24 -4.43
C ALA A 161 5.18 1.05 -4.70
N GLN A 162 4.57 1.57 -3.65
CA GLN A 162 3.77 2.80 -3.68
C GLN A 162 4.49 3.89 -2.91
N LEU A 163 4.39 5.11 -3.43
CA LEU A 163 4.83 6.33 -2.77
C LEU A 163 3.63 6.92 -2.03
N ARG A 164 3.71 7.02 -0.71
CA ARG A 164 2.64 7.55 0.16
C ARG A 164 3.06 8.87 0.78
N TYR A 165 2.17 9.86 0.78
CA TYR A 165 2.41 11.15 1.41
C TYR A 165 1.75 11.21 2.79
N VAL A 166 2.56 11.02 3.84
CA VAL A 166 2.07 10.83 5.22
C VAL A 166 2.42 12.03 6.10
N ARG A 167 1.56 12.32 7.07
CA ARG A 167 1.81 13.32 8.13
C ARG A 167 2.88 12.79 9.08
N THR A 168 3.95 13.56 9.26
CA THR A 168 4.96 13.33 10.29
C THR A 168 4.45 13.87 11.63
N ALA A 169 4.94 13.31 12.75
CA ALA A 169 4.60 13.77 14.11
C ALA A 169 5.03 15.23 14.39
N THR A 170 6.00 15.74 13.63
CA THR A 170 6.51 17.11 13.77
C THR A 170 5.56 18.13 13.15
N LYS A 171 5.17 19.14 13.94
CA LYS A 171 4.43 20.32 13.47
C LYS A 171 5.41 21.42 13.04
N ARG A 172 4.97 22.25 12.10
CA ARG A 172 5.63 23.50 11.71
C ARG A 172 5.25 24.61 12.69
N ASP A 173 6.02 25.69 12.72
CA ASP A 173 5.74 26.88 13.54
C ASP A 173 4.33 27.44 13.30
N ASN A 174 3.80 27.26 12.08
CA ASN A 174 2.45 27.66 11.68
C ASN A 174 1.35 26.66 12.13
N GLY A 175 1.65 25.70 13.01
CA GLY A 175 0.72 24.69 13.54
C GLY A 175 0.38 23.52 12.61
N GLN A 176 0.77 23.58 11.33
CA GLN A 176 0.51 22.53 10.34
C GLN A 176 1.48 21.34 10.48
N TYR A 177 0.98 20.12 10.33
CA TYR A 177 1.83 18.92 10.31
C TYR A 177 2.73 18.89 9.08
N ILE A 178 4.01 18.66 9.30
CA ILE A 178 4.97 18.39 8.22
C ILE A 178 4.59 17.04 7.59
N ARG A 179 4.69 16.94 6.27
CA ARG A 179 4.45 15.69 5.55
C ARG A 179 5.71 15.23 4.85
N ALA A 180 5.86 13.91 4.75
CA ALA A 180 7.00 13.25 4.11
C ALA A 180 6.52 12.17 3.14
N LEU A 181 7.36 11.89 2.14
CA LEU A 181 7.13 10.83 1.16
C LEU A 181 7.69 9.52 1.70
N GLN A 182 6.84 8.51 1.86
CA GLN A 182 7.21 7.20 2.37
C GLN A 182 7.03 6.16 1.28
N LEU A 183 8.03 5.30 1.12
CA LEU A 183 7.94 4.13 0.25
C LEU A 183 7.31 2.98 1.03
N VAL A 184 6.19 2.46 0.54
CA VAL A 184 5.43 1.37 1.16
C VAL A 184 5.06 0.34 0.10
N VAL A 185 4.88 -0.91 0.50
CA VAL A 185 4.40 -1.97 -0.37
C VAL A 185 3.14 -2.53 0.26
N TYR A 186 2.01 -2.34 -0.43
CA TYR A 186 0.74 -2.94 -0.06
C TYR A 186 0.60 -4.31 -0.74
N GLN A 187 0.21 -5.31 0.02
CA GLN A 187 -0.09 -6.65 -0.48
C GLN A 187 -1.35 -7.18 0.19
N ALA A 188 -2.08 -8.01 -0.53
CA ALA A 188 -3.20 -8.77 0.02
C ALA A 188 -3.21 -10.17 -0.59
N GLU A 189 -3.97 -11.08 0.03
CA GLU A 189 -4.28 -12.38 -0.52
C GLU A 189 -5.67 -12.32 -1.17
N CYS A 190 -5.79 -12.89 -2.37
CA CYS A 190 -7.04 -12.91 -3.10
C CYS A 190 -8.03 -13.84 -2.40
N PRO A 191 -9.24 -13.37 -2.03
CA PRO A 191 -10.25 -14.22 -1.40
C PRO A 191 -10.85 -15.30 -2.33
N ILE A 192 -10.57 -15.23 -3.63
CA ILE A 192 -11.12 -16.15 -4.65
C ILE A 192 -10.15 -17.29 -4.97
N CYS A 193 -8.86 -17.00 -5.11
CA CYS A 193 -7.84 -17.96 -5.54
C CYS A 193 -6.63 -18.07 -4.62
N SER A 194 -6.61 -17.33 -3.51
CA SER A 194 -5.52 -17.28 -2.52
C SER A 194 -4.15 -16.84 -3.08
N ASN A 195 -4.07 -16.40 -4.33
CA ASN A 195 -2.85 -15.81 -4.90
C ASN A 195 -2.70 -14.34 -4.48
N ARG A 196 -1.52 -13.76 -4.70
CA ARG A 196 -1.18 -12.39 -4.28
C ARG A 196 -1.95 -11.35 -5.09
N VAL A 197 -2.33 -10.27 -4.41
CA VAL A 197 -2.91 -9.08 -5.00
C VAL A 197 -1.89 -7.94 -4.91
N LEU A 198 -1.54 -7.40 -6.07
CA LEU A 198 -0.60 -6.28 -6.25
C LEU A 198 -1.38 -5.00 -6.52
N ILE A 199 -0.80 -3.84 -6.18
CA ILE A 199 -1.47 -2.55 -6.42
C ILE A 199 -0.98 -1.95 -7.74
N GLU A 200 -1.91 -1.73 -8.66
CA GLU A 200 -1.66 -1.17 -9.98
C GLU A 200 -2.53 0.08 -10.26
N LYS A 201 -2.26 0.73 -11.39
CA LYS A 201 -3.05 1.87 -11.86
C LYS A 201 -4.35 1.35 -12.46
N GLY A 202 -5.48 1.89 -11.98
CA GLY A 202 -6.79 1.54 -12.48
C GLY A 202 -6.97 1.89 -13.96
N SER A 203 -7.59 0.98 -14.69
CA SER A 203 -7.99 1.13 -16.09
C SER A 203 -9.47 1.55 -16.20
N ASN A 204 -9.87 2.06 -17.36
CA ASN A 204 -11.26 2.36 -17.73
C ASN A 204 -12.04 3.16 -16.66
N ALA A 205 -13.04 2.54 -16.02
CA ALA A 205 -13.88 3.16 -15.00
C ALA A 205 -13.12 3.57 -13.73
N GLN A 206 -11.92 3.02 -13.50
CA GLN A 206 -11.07 3.31 -12.34
C GLN A 206 -9.86 4.20 -12.71
N ARG A 207 -9.92 4.90 -13.86
CA ARG A 207 -8.85 5.81 -14.29
C ARG A 207 -8.54 6.84 -13.21
N GLY A 208 -7.26 6.93 -12.85
CA GLY A 208 -6.76 7.88 -11.87
C GLY A 208 -6.75 7.36 -10.42
N ARG A 209 -7.39 6.23 -10.14
CA ARG A 209 -7.32 5.51 -8.85
C ARG A 209 -6.32 4.35 -8.92
N LEU A 210 -5.83 3.92 -7.76
CA LEU A 210 -5.10 2.66 -7.61
C LEU A 210 -6.08 1.53 -7.29
N VAL A 211 -5.84 0.35 -7.86
CA VAL A 211 -6.65 -0.86 -7.68
C VAL A 211 -5.76 -2.03 -7.31
N GLY A 212 -6.31 -2.98 -6.54
CA GLY A 212 -5.66 -4.27 -6.30
C GLY A 212 -5.96 -5.22 -7.46
N VAL A 213 -4.94 -5.80 -8.06
CA VAL A 213 -5.05 -6.74 -9.18
C VAL A 213 -4.44 -8.06 -8.74
N CYS A 214 -5.17 -9.15 -8.91
CA CYS A 214 -4.64 -10.49 -8.63
C CYS A 214 -3.61 -10.91 -9.70
N ASP A 215 -2.53 -11.56 -9.26
CA ASP A 215 -1.48 -12.07 -10.14
C ASP A 215 -1.98 -13.22 -11.04
N GLU A 216 -2.88 -14.07 -10.53
CA GLU A 216 -3.44 -15.21 -11.28
C GLU A 216 -4.46 -14.80 -12.35
N SER A 217 -5.38 -13.91 -11.97
CA SER A 217 -6.49 -13.48 -12.84
C SER A 217 -6.64 -11.95 -12.81
N PRO A 218 -5.75 -11.22 -13.50
CA PRO A 218 -5.70 -9.77 -13.45
C PRO A 218 -6.91 -9.07 -14.11
N ARG A 219 -7.67 -9.80 -14.94
CA ARG A 219 -8.83 -9.25 -15.65
C ARG A 219 -10.13 -9.35 -14.85
N GLU A 220 -10.30 -10.43 -14.09
CA GLU A 220 -11.55 -10.71 -13.36
C GLU A 220 -11.42 -10.40 -11.86
N HIS A 221 -10.26 -10.63 -11.26
CA HIS A 221 -10.03 -10.41 -9.83
C HIS A 221 -9.41 -9.03 -9.59
N VAL A 222 -10.21 -8.00 -9.85
CA VAL A 222 -9.84 -6.59 -9.59
C VAL A 222 -10.55 -6.13 -8.33
N PHE A 223 -9.83 -5.52 -7.40
CA PHE A 223 -10.36 -5.03 -6.13
C PHE A 223 -10.14 -3.54 -6.00
N SER A 224 -11.09 -2.85 -5.38
CA SER A 224 -10.89 -1.47 -4.98
C SER A 224 -9.80 -1.40 -3.91
N PHE A 225 -9.09 -0.29 -3.88
CA PHE A 225 -8.02 -0.09 -2.92
C PHE A 225 -8.21 1.27 -2.23
N ASP A 226 -8.20 1.23 -0.90
CA ASP A 226 -8.06 2.40 -0.06
C ASP A 226 -6.86 2.24 0.88
N HIS A 227 -5.89 3.13 0.73
CA HIS A 227 -4.65 3.15 1.47
C HIS A 227 -4.79 3.60 2.93
N VAL A 228 -5.91 4.23 3.29
CA VAL A 228 -6.21 4.69 4.65
C VAL A 228 -6.83 3.57 5.47
N THR A 229 -7.96 3.02 5.00
CA THR A 229 -8.64 1.90 5.66
C THR A 229 -7.95 0.56 5.45
N LYS A 230 -7.10 0.45 4.42
CA LYS A 230 -6.48 -0.80 3.96
C LYS A 230 -7.50 -1.88 3.60
N LYS A 231 -8.68 -1.47 3.14
CA LYS A 231 -9.74 -2.38 2.73
C LYS A 231 -10.13 -2.14 1.28
N GLY A 232 -10.72 -3.16 0.68
CA GLY A 232 -11.17 -3.16 -0.69
C GLY A 232 -12.39 -4.04 -0.89
N MET A 233 -13.01 -3.88 -2.04
CA MET A 233 -14.17 -4.63 -2.49
C MET A 233 -13.93 -5.07 -3.94
N LEU A 234 -14.43 -6.24 -4.33
CA LEU A 234 -14.36 -6.70 -5.71
C LEU A 234 -15.01 -5.68 -6.66
N LEU A 235 -14.28 -5.32 -7.72
CA LEU A 235 -14.70 -4.49 -8.83
C LEU A 235 -14.95 -5.42 -10.02
N ARG A 236 -16.21 -5.48 -10.45
CA ARG A 236 -16.65 -6.26 -11.62
C ARG A 236 -16.43 -5.47 -12.91
#